data_AF-A0ABD5RIX9-F1
#
_entry.id   AF-A0ABD5RIX9-F1
#
_cell.length_a   1.000
_cell.length_b   1.000
_cell.length_c   1.000
_cell.angle_alpha   90.00
_cell.angle_beta   90.00
_cell.angle_gamma   90.00
#
_symmetry.space_group_name_H-M   'P 1'
#
loop_
_entity.id
_entity.type
_entity.pdbx_description
1 polymer ?
#
loop_
_entity_poly.entity_id
_entity_poly.type
_entity_poly.pdbx_seq_one_letter_code
_entity_poly.pdbx_strand_id
1 'polypeptide(L)' 'MTVLSFDDSGVDVVYEGTEFRLEKTLVEDAIGKDYPDVTDHEVLNIVEEDPNPTGEPRRIADIVN' A
#
# COMPACT_ATOMS: atom_id res chain seq x y z
N MET A 1 -10.11 4.11 -9.71
CA MET A 1 -9.60 5.06 -8.69
C MET A 1 -9.36 4.25 -7.45
N THR A 2 -8.09 4.00 -7.16
CA THR A 2 -7.67 3.13 -6.07
C THR A 2 -7.40 3.99 -4.83
N VAL A 3 -7.95 3.59 -3.69
CA VAL A 3 -7.70 4.27 -2.42
C VAL A 3 -6.95 3.31 -1.51
N LEU A 4 -5.80 3.77 -1.01
CA LEU A 4 -4.99 3.04 -0.05
C LEU A 4 -5.05 3.80 1.28
N SER A 5 -5.44 3.09 2.34
CA SER A 5 -5.41 3.60 3.71
C SER A 5 -4.45 2.74 4.52
N PHE A 6 -3.45 3.38 5.12
CA PHE A 6 -2.37 2.71 5.82
C PHE A 6 -2.56 2.81 7.33
N ASP A 7 -2.36 1.70 8.04
CA ASP A 7 -2.31 1.63 9.51
C ASP A 7 -1.14 0.75 9.98
N ASP A 8 -0.89 0.69 11.30
CA ASP A 8 0.22 -0.08 11.90
C ASP A 8 0.17 -1.60 11.63
N SER A 9 -1.00 -2.11 11.25
CA SER A 9 -1.31 -3.53 11.08
C SER A 9 -1.47 -3.93 9.61
N GLY A 10 -1.52 -3.00 8.66
CA GLY A 10 -1.66 -3.28 7.23
C GLY A 10 -2.31 -2.15 6.44
N VAL A 11 -2.73 -2.47 5.21
CA VAL A 11 -3.29 -1.52 4.25
C VAL A 11 -4.72 -1.93 3.90
N ASP A 12 -5.67 -1.04 4.12
CA ASP A 12 -7.02 -1.18 3.59
C ASP A 12 -7.05 -0.61 2.16
N VAL A 13 -7.50 -1.43 1.22
CA VAL A 13 -7.47 -1.16 -0.21
C VAL A 13 -8.90 -1.13 -0.73
N VAL A 14 -9.23 -0.06 -1.44
CA VAL A 14 -10.47 0.05 -2.20
C VAL A 14 -10.12 0.13 -3.68
N TYR A 15 -10.33 -0.98 -4.39
CA TYR A 15 -10.08 -1.11 -5.83
C TYR A 15 -11.36 -1.48 -6.57
N GLU A 16 -11.78 -0.65 -7.53
CA GLU A 16 -13.00 -0.88 -8.34
C GLU A 16 -14.27 -1.20 -7.52
N GLY A 17 -14.40 -0.64 -6.31
CA GLY A 17 -15.53 -0.90 -5.41
C GLY A 17 -15.41 -2.22 -4.62
N THR A 18 -14.28 -2.92 -4.74
CA THR A 18 -13.90 -4.05 -3.89
C THR A 18 -13.03 -3.53 -2.77
N GLU A 19 -13.48 -3.74 -1.54
CA GLU A 19 -12.74 -3.40 -0.32
C GLU A 19 -12.09 -4.66 0.24
N PHE A 20 -10.78 -4.62 0.43
CA PHE A 20 -10.04 -5.72 1.05
C PHE A 20 -8.87 -5.17 1.85
N ARG A 21 -8.38 -5.98 2.78
CA ARG A 21 -7.26 -5.64 3.64
C ARG A 21 -6.05 -6.48 3.28
N LEU A 22 -4.94 -5.81 3.02
CA LEU A 22 -3.62 -6.41 2.93
C LEU A 22 -3.00 -6.36 4.32
N GLU A 23 -2.77 -7.52 4.93
CA GLU A 23 -2.02 -7.59 6.18
C GLU A 23 -0.58 -7.11 5.97
N LYS A 24 -0.01 -6.49 7.00
CA LYS A 24 1.39 -6.03 6.96
C LYS A 24 2.34 -7.14 6.49
N THR A 25 2.14 -8.36 6.96
CA THR A 25 2.99 -9.52 6.66
C THR A 25 2.95 -9.89 5.18
N LEU A 26 1.77 -9.80 4.55
CA LEU A 26 1.61 -10.04 3.11
C LEU A 26 2.33 -8.97 2.29
N VAL A 27 2.28 -7.71 2.73
CA VAL A 27 2.98 -6.60 2.09
C VAL A 27 4.49 -6.77 2.23
N GLU A 28 4.96 -7.11 3.43
CA GLU A 28 6.37 -7.38 3.72
C GLU A 28 6.91 -8.53 2.88
N ASP A 29 6.17 -9.64 2.79
CA ASP A 29 6.55 -10.82 1.99
C ASP A 29 6.54 -10.53 0.48
N ALA A 30 5.55 -9.76 0.00
CA ALA A 30 5.44 -9.43 -1.42
C ALA A 30 6.56 -8.49 -1.91
N ILE A 31 6.98 -7.55 -1.06
CA ILE A 31 7.98 -6.53 -1.40
C ILE A 31 9.39 -6.96 -0.98
N GLY A 32 9.50 -7.79 0.06
CA GLY A 32 10.76 -8.16 0.69
C GLY A 32 11.38 -7.03 1.51
N LYS A 33 10.55 -6.15 2.09
CA LYS A 33 10.95 -5.01 2.92
C LYS A 33 10.09 -4.95 4.17
N ASP A 34 10.61 -4.34 5.24
CA ASP A 34 9.83 -4.06 6.43
C ASP A 34 8.68 -3.08 6.11
N TYR A 35 7.50 -3.34 6.66
CA TYR A 35 6.28 -2.59 6.38
C TYR A 35 6.42 -1.06 6.52
N PRO A 36 7.13 -0.50 7.52
CA PRO A 36 7.32 0.95 7.64
C PRO A 36 8.17 1.57 6.51
N ASP A 37 9.05 0.78 5.90
CA ASP A 37 9.97 1.21 4.83
C ASP A 37 9.38 1.04 3.42
N VAL A 38 8.27 0.34 3.30
CA VAL A 38 7.49 0.21 2.07
C VAL A 38 6.88 1.56 1.70
N THR A 39 6.75 1.83 0.41
CA THR A 39 6.09 3.02 -0.13
C THR A 39 4.66 2.76 -0.60
N ASP A 40 3.83 3.79 -0.58
CA ASP A 40 2.47 3.75 -1.11
C ASP A 40 2.41 3.31 -2.58
N HIS A 41 3.37 3.75 -3.40
CA HIS A 41 3.50 3.32 -4.78
C HIS A 41 3.85 1.82 -4.93
N GLU A 42 4.67 1.26 -4.03
CA GLU A 42 4.98 -0.17 -4.06
C GLU A 42 3.75 -1.03 -3.72
N VAL A 43 2.96 -0.61 -2.73
CA VAL A 43 1.69 -1.27 -2.42
C VAL A 43 0.71 -1.13 -3.59
N LEU A 44 0.66 0.05 -4.22
CA LEU A 44 -0.20 0.29 -5.37
C LEU A 44 0.15 -0.64 -6.55
N ASN A 45 1.44 -0.87 -6.83
CA ASN A 45 1.90 -1.81 -7.86
C ASN A 45 1.49 -3.29 -7.59
N ILE A 46 1.21 -3.66 -6.33
CA ILE A 46 0.72 -5.01 -5.99
C ILE A 46 -0.78 -5.13 -6.25
N VAL A 47 -1.51 -4.03 -6.06
CA VAL A 47 -2.97 -3.96 -6.19
C VAL A 47 -3.42 -3.75 -7.63
N GLU A 48 -2.73 -2.86 -8.35
CA GLU A 48 -3.10 -2.37 -9.67
C GLU A 48 -1.96 -2.64 -10.66
N GLU A 49 -2.28 -3.26 -11.81
CA GLU A 49 -1.28 -3.68 -12.82
C GLU A 49 -0.64 -2.50 -13.56
N ASP A 50 -1.37 -1.40 -13.76
CA ASP A 50 -0.89 -0.17 -14.40
C ASP A 50 -1.27 1.03 -13.54
N PRO A 51 -0.62 1.19 -12.38
CA PRO A 51 -0.97 2.26 -11.48
C PRO A 51 -0.48 3.58 -12.06
N ASN A 52 -1.34 4.59 -11.98
CA ASN A 52 -0.97 5.96 -12.35
C ASN A 52 -0.85 6.82 -11.07
N PRO A 53 0.14 6.54 -10.19
CA PRO A 53 0.28 7.31 -8.97
C PRO A 53 0.65 8.74 -9.31
N THR A 54 -0.10 9.68 -8.74
CA THR A 54 0.19 11.11 -8.87
C THR A 54 0.98 11.58 -7.66
N GLY A 55 2.25 11.96 -7.84
CA GLY A 55 3.09 12.52 -6.78
C GLY A 55 4.42 11.80 -6.60
N GLU A 56 5.10 12.10 -5.50
CA GLU A 56 6.32 11.40 -5.07
C GLU A 56 5.95 10.23 -4.14
N PRO A 57 6.64 9.08 -4.24
CA PRO A 57 6.43 7.94 -3.35
C PRO A 57 6.70 8.34 -1.90
N ARG A 58 5.79 7.96 -1.00
CA ARG A 58 5.91 8.22 0.44
C ARG A 58 5.97 6.91 1.20
N ARG A 59 6.80 6.85 2.24
CA ARG A 59 6.90 5.65 3.07
C ARG A 59 5.65 5.51 3.94
N ILE A 60 5.26 4.28 4.23
CA ILE A 60 4.16 3.99 5.15
C ILE A 60 4.43 4.64 6.52
N ALA A 61 5.67 4.59 7.01
CA ALA A 61 6.05 5.26 8.26
C ALA A 61 5.78 6.78 8.28
N ASP A 62 5.84 7.44 7.11
CA ASP A 62 5.56 8.88 6.97
C ASP A 62 4.06 9.17 6.82
N ILE A 63 3.25 8.16 6.49
CA ILE A 63 1.80 8.27 6.29
C ILE A 63 1.04 8.00 7.60
N VAL A 64 1.51 7.05 8.41
CA VAL A 64 0.86 6.65 9.67
C VAL A 64 1.27 7.57 10.84
N ASN A 65 2.32 8.41 10.67
CA ASN A 65 2.80 9.38 11.68
C ASN A 65 1.96 10.67 11.77
#